data_AF-A0A934X6S1-F1
#
_entry.id   AF-A0A934X6S1-F1
#
_cell.length_a   1.000
_cell.length_b   1.000
_cell.length_c   1.000
_cell.angle_alpha   90.00
_cell.angle_beta   90.00
_cell.angle_gamma   90.00
#
_symmetry.space_group_name_H-M   'P 1'
#
loop_
_entity.id
_entity.type
_entity.pdbx_description
1 polymer ?
#
loop_
_entity_poly.entity_id
_entity_poly.type
_entity_poly.pdbx_seq_one_letter_code
_entity_poly.pdbx_strand_id
1 'polypeptide(L)'
;MDAQRLAETARGWVGSATRRAREAVVAVTGSGPDIEELLADPGLAASLERYAAENDLPLGPVRAEAAEHLHEMVATHNPRATQSWDKLGAWIMRAHDVLVDEEDMARLKALDREHCLAIVFSHRSYLDGWVLPNVMASRRFSPLFTFGGANLDLPVVGGLVSRTGIIFIKRETKEMPVYRLTLRAYISHLVQRRANLAWSIEGGRTRTGKLRPPVHGILRYLSDAAEASDGPDVMLVPVSIVYDQLHEVAGMTAEARGSRKRPEDLGWLIRFARSQGGRLGRAYVSIGEPFPLRQRMATLRAEGNDTSQAVERVAIDASHRINRATPVTTVAVVCLALLGADRALTFERVLDTVEPLARYIRDRRWPVAGAANLTDRSTIRRALQELVASGVLTVFEAGTEPVWRIAPDQHLVAAFYRNTVIHILVDRAIGEVALLDAIAAGEGADVERAAWERAKALRDLLKFEFFFPGRDDFERELRGELALMAPVGAGPLTLDSARALLDGSDLYVANLVLRPFVDAYLVVADRLAAAGDSAVNEADVLDEALRVGQQWELERRIASAESVSLELYRTGLRLARHRGLLGGEGADTAYPGESLGARRAAFLVELQDVATQLDTIARITQASRSARGLR
;
A
#
# COMPACT_ATOMS: atom_id res chain seq x y z
N MET A 1 -59.49 18.03 28.44
CA MET A 1 -58.66 17.08 27.65
C MET A 1 -57.24 17.24 28.15
N ASP A 2 -56.77 16.27 28.94
CA ASP A 2 -55.78 16.47 30.00
C ASP A 2 -54.32 16.58 29.55
N ALA A 3 -53.66 17.66 29.99
CA ALA A 3 -52.22 17.88 29.83
C ALA A 3 -51.38 16.77 30.50
N GLN A 4 -51.90 16.12 31.54
CA GLN A 4 -51.25 14.98 32.20
C GLN A 4 -51.15 13.74 31.28
N ARG A 5 -52.21 13.44 30.49
CA ARG A 5 -52.17 12.32 29.53
C ARG A 5 -51.14 12.55 28.42
N LEU A 6 -51.02 13.79 27.92
CA LEU A 6 -50.00 14.14 26.92
C LEU A 6 -48.57 14.04 27.48
N ALA A 7 -48.34 14.45 28.75
CA ALA A 7 -47.03 14.34 29.38
C ALA A 7 -46.62 12.89 29.71
N GLU A 8 -47.57 12.01 30.02
CA GLU A 8 -47.33 10.57 30.20
C GLU A 8 -47.07 9.86 28.87
N THR A 9 -47.78 10.25 27.81
CA THR A 9 -47.59 9.70 26.45
C THR A 9 -46.25 10.13 25.88
N ALA A 10 -45.83 11.39 26.10
CA ALA A 10 -44.52 11.90 25.73
C ALA A 10 -43.38 11.24 26.53
N ARG A 11 -43.56 10.99 27.84
CA ARG A 11 -42.59 10.23 28.66
C ARG A 11 -42.52 8.75 28.25
N GLY A 12 -43.63 8.14 27.83
CA GLY A 12 -43.66 6.80 27.26
C GLY A 12 -42.98 6.72 25.88
N TRP A 13 -43.14 7.74 25.05
CA TRP A 13 -42.46 7.85 23.75
C TRP A 13 -40.96 8.06 23.91
N VAL A 14 -40.53 9.02 24.74
CA VAL A 14 -39.12 9.24 25.05
C VAL A 14 -38.51 8.01 25.74
N GLY A 15 -39.25 7.37 26.66
CA GLY A 15 -38.83 6.14 27.34
C GLY A 15 -38.77 4.91 26.43
N SER A 16 -39.61 4.82 25.39
CA SER A 16 -39.55 3.73 24.40
C SER A 16 -38.53 3.99 23.30
N ALA A 17 -38.27 5.26 22.94
CA ALA A 17 -37.23 5.65 22.01
C ALA A 17 -35.84 5.52 22.64
N THR A 18 -35.67 5.92 23.90
CA THR A 18 -34.42 5.70 24.67
C THR A 18 -34.20 4.25 25.02
N ARG A 19 -35.26 3.45 25.21
CA ARG A 19 -35.15 1.99 25.39
C ARG A 19 -34.85 1.27 24.08
N ARG A 20 -35.49 1.62 22.95
CA ARG A 20 -35.12 1.08 21.63
C ARG A 20 -33.73 1.54 21.20
N ALA A 21 -33.32 2.77 21.53
CA ALA A 21 -31.96 3.23 21.32
C ALA A 21 -30.98 2.51 22.25
N ARG A 22 -31.34 2.25 23.52
CA ARG A 22 -30.54 1.40 24.42
C ARG A 22 -30.51 -0.04 23.99
N GLU A 23 -31.60 -0.62 23.51
CA GLU A 23 -31.70 -2.00 23.01
C GLU A 23 -31.01 -2.14 21.66
N ALA A 24 -31.00 -1.13 20.80
CA ALA A 24 -30.19 -1.08 19.58
C ALA A 24 -28.71 -0.87 19.90
N VAL A 25 -28.38 -0.03 20.89
CA VAL A 25 -27.01 0.14 21.39
C VAL A 25 -26.53 -1.11 22.15
N VAL A 26 -27.42 -1.84 22.82
CA VAL A 26 -27.16 -3.12 23.52
C VAL A 26 -27.15 -4.31 22.57
N ALA A 27 -27.94 -4.29 21.49
CA ALA A 27 -27.83 -5.26 20.39
C ALA A 27 -26.52 -5.07 19.59
N VAL A 28 -25.98 -3.84 19.58
CA VAL A 28 -24.64 -3.51 19.08
C VAL A 28 -23.55 -3.77 20.15
N THR A 29 -23.90 -4.11 21.40
CA THR A 29 -22.91 -4.43 22.45
C THR A 29 -22.42 -5.86 22.39
N GLY A 30 -21.22 -6.03 21.82
CA GLY A 30 -20.10 -6.84 22.33
C GLY A 30 -20.22 -8.35 22.57
N SER A 31 -21.39 -8.96 22.54
CA SER A 31 -21.54 -10.41 22.44
C SER A 31 -21.31 -10.80 20.98
N GLY A 32 -20.26 -11.56 20.70
CA GLY A 32 -20.10 -12.20 19.39
C GLY A 32 -21.30 -13.09 19.08
N PRO A 33 -21.54 -13.42 17.80
CA PRO A 33 -22.65 -14.27 17.42
C PRO A 33 -22.63 -15.61 18.15
N ASP A 34 -23.82 -16.11 18.47
CA ASP A 34 -23.96 -17.51 18.85
C ASP A 34 -23.63 -18.37 17.61
N ILE A 35 -22.79 -19.38 17.80
CA ILE A 35 -22.39 -20.28 16.72
C ILE A 35 -23.61 -21.05 16.22
N GLU A 36 -24.55 -21.38 17.10
CA GLU A 36 -25.81 -22.01 16.70
C GLU A 36 -26.65 -21.08 15.82
N GLU A 37 -26.66 -19.76 16.09
CA GLU A 37 -27.34 -18.76 15.25
C GLU A 37 -26.71 -18.71 13.85
N LEU A 38 -25.38 -18.71 13.76
CA LEU A 38 -24.67 -18.70 12.47
C LEU A 38 -24.88 -20.00 11.67
N LEU A 39 -24.86 -21.15 12.32
CA LEU A 39 -25.12 -22.44 11.67
C LEU A 39 -26.58 -22.59 11.23
N ALA A 40 -27.50 -21.91 11.91
CA ALA A 40 -28.91 -21.83 11.54
C ALA A 40 -29.21 -20.78 10.45
N ASP A 41 -28.24 -19.94 10.07
CA ASP A 41 -28.40 -18.98 8.97
C ASP A 41 -28.82 -19.73 7.69
N PRO A 42 -29.96 -19.37 7.07
CA PRO A 42 -30.45 -20.07 5.88
C PRO A 42 -29.45 -20.07 4.72
N GLY A 43 -28.67 -18.99 4.58
CA GLY A 43 -27.66 -18.85 3.54
C GLY A 43 -26.49 -19.82 3.73
N LEU A 44 -25.97 -19.93 4.96
CA LEU A 44 -24.92 -20.89 5.29
C LEU A 44 -25.45 -22.33 5.20
N ALA A 45 -26.60 -22.63 5.80
CA ALA A 45 -27.19 -23.96 5.80
C ALA A 45 -27.39 -24.49 4.35
N ALA A 46 -28.00 -23.68 3.48
CA ALA A 46 -28.19 -24.05 2.08
C ALA A 46 -26.86 -24.20 1.31
N SER A 47 -25.84 -23.39 1.63
CA SER A 47 -24.52 -23.50 1.01
C SER A 47 -23.78 -24.78 1.43
N LEU A 48 -23.89 -25.17 2.71
CA LEU A 48 -23.32 -26.41 3.22
C LEU A 48 -24.04 -27.64 2.67
N GLU A 49 -25.37 -27.60 2.56
CA GLU A 49 -26.19 -28.64 1.93
C GLU A 49 -25.82 -28.85 0.47
N ARG A 50 -25.66 -27.76 -0.29
CA ARG A 50 -25.23 -27.83 -1.68
C ARG A 50 -23.83 -28.40 -1.81
N TYR A 51 -22.88 -27.93 -1.00
CA TYR A 51 -21.51 -28.44 -1.01
C TYR A 51 -21.45 -29.94 -0.67
N ALA A 52 -22.22 -30.37 0.34
CA ALA A 52 -22.32 -31.76 0.73
C ALA A 52 -22.88 -32.63 -0.42
N ALA A 53 -23.95 -32.18 -1.07
CA ALA A 53 -24.55 -32.89 -2.20
C ALA A 53 -23.63 -32.96 -3.44
N GLU A 54 -22.95 -31.87 -3.79
CA GLU A 54 -22.04 -31.81 -4.95
C GLU A 54 -20.79 -32.69 -4.78
N ASN A 55 -20.39 -32.98 -3.54
CA ASN A 55 -19.17 -33.75 -3.22
C ASN A 55 -19.48 -35.15 -2.64
N ASP A 56 -20.75 -35.58 -2.66
CA ASP A 56 -21.21 -36.87 -2.09
C ASP A 56 -20.78 -37.07 -0.63
N LEU A 57 -20.85 -36.01 0.17
CA LEU A 57 -20.49 -36.01 1.59
C LEU A 57 -21.75 -35.98 2.47
N PRO A 58 -21.77 -36.69 3.61
CA PRO A 58 -22.86 -36.54 4.59
C PRO A 58 -22.88 -35.13 5.20
N LEU A 59 -24.07 -34.52 5.32
CA LEU A 59 -24.22 -33.16 5.84
C LEU A 59 -23.76 -32.98 7.30
N GLY A 60 -23.90 -34.01 8.14
CA GLY A 60 -23.53 -33.98 9.56
C GLY A 60 -22.05 -33.60 9.78
N PRO A 61 -21.10 -34.36 9.21
CA PRO A 61 -19.68 -34.02 9.21
C PRO A 61 -19.36 -32.63 8.64
N VAL A 62 -20.00 -32.23 7.53
CA VAL A 62 -19.78 -30.90 6.92
C VAL A 62 -20.24 -29.77 7.87
N ARG A 63 -21.37 -29.95 8.56
CA ARG A 63 -21.84 -29.01 9.59
C ARG A 63 -20.94 -28.99 10.82
N ALA A 64 -20.42 -30.14 11.25
CA ALA A 64 -19.48 -30.23 12.36
C ALA A 64 -18.17 -29.49 12.02
N GLU A 65 -17.66 -29.66 10.79
CA GLU A 65 -16.50 -28.93 10.31
C GLU A 65 -16.76 -27.42 10.27
N ALA A 66 -17.93 -26.98 9.80
CA ALA A 66 -18.31 -25.57 9.84
C ALA A 66 -18.36 -25.02 11.27
N ALA A 67 -18.88 -25.79 12.23
CA ALA A 67 -18.93 -25.42 13.64
C ALA A 67 -17.51 -25.28 14.25
N GLU A 68 -16.58 -26.16 13.89
CA GLU A 68 -15.18 -26.08 14.29
C GLU A 68 -14.53 -24.79 13.76
N HIS A 69 -14.68 -24.50 12.47
CA HIS A 69 -14.16 -23.25 11.89
C HIS A 69 -14.80 -22.00 12.53
N LEU A 70 -16.09 -22.03 12.90
CA LEU A 70 -16.73 -20.94 13.63
C LEU A 70 -16.16 -20.76 15.03
N HIS A 71 -15.93 -21.84 15.78
CA HIS A 71 -15.30 -21.76 17.10
C HIS A 71 -13.92 -21.10 17.06
N GLU A 72 -13.16 -21.32 16.00
CA GLU A 72 -11.84 -20.68 15.81
C GLU A 72 -11.96 -19.19 15.44
N MET A 73 -12.95 -18.80 14.62
CA MET A 73 -13.02 -17.46 14.03
C MET A 73 -13.87 -16.45 14.82
N VAL A 74 -14.91 -16.90 15.54
CA VAL A 74 -15.88 -16.00 16.16
C VAL A 74 -15.20 -15.14 17.23
N ALA A 75 -15.29 -13.83 17.03
CA ALA A 75 -14.72 -12.82 17.90
C ALA A 75 -15.82 -12.10 18.68
N THR A 76 -15.49 -11.61 19.87
CA THR A 76 -16.40 -10.88 20.76
C THR A 76 -15.73 -9.58 21.22
N HIS A 77 -16.49 -8.63 21.77
CA HIS A 77 -15.93 -7.45 22.43
C HIS A 77 -16.31 -7.44 23.90
N ASN A 78 -15.41 -7.96 24.74
CA ASN A 78 -15.53 -7.88 26.18
C ASN A 78 -14.93 -6.56 26.69
N PRO A 79 -15.69 -5.68 27.39
CA PRO A 79 -15.19 -4.37 27.80
C PRO A 79 -13.91 -4.38 28.62
N ARG A 80 -13.71 -5.38 29.49
CA ARG A 80 -12.49 -5.49 30.33
C ARG A 80 -11.31 -5.97 29.51
N ALA A 81 -11.53 -6.93 28.61
CA ALA A 81 -10.49 -7.41 27.70
C ALA A 81 -10.05 -6.28 26.77
N THR A 82 -11.01 -5.57 26.14
CA THR A 82 -10.75 -4.42 25.27
C THR A 82 -9.99 -3.32 26.01
N GLN A 83 -10.41 -2.90 27.20
CA GLN A 83 -9.68 -1.86 27.95
C GLN A 83 -8.24 -2.28 28.30
N SER A 84 -8.02 -3.55 28.64
CA SER A 84 -6.68 -4.06 28.95
C SER A 84 -5.81 -4.11 27.69
N TRP A 85 -6.40 -4.51 26.57
CA TRP A 85 -5.77 -4.53 25.26
C TRP A 85 -5.40 -3.13 24.77
N ASP A 86 -6.27 -2.14 24.98
CA ASP A 86 -6.01 -0.74 24.63
C ASP A 86 -4.82 -0.18 25.41
N LYS A 87 -4.71 -0.50 26.71
CA LYS A 87 -3.56 -0.11 27.54
C LYS A 87 -2.28 -0.79 27.07
N LEU A 88 -2.35 -2.07 26.73
CA LEU A 88 -1.21 -2.80 26.17
C LEU A 88 -0.80 -2.20 24.82
N GLY A 89 -1.76 -1.87 23.96
CA GLY A 89 -1.53 -1.20 22.68
C GLY A 89 -0.84 0.14 22.87
N ALA A 90 -1.33 0.98 23.77
CA ALA A 90 -0.69 2.26 24.12
C ALA A 90 0.76 2.07 24.62
N TRP A 91 1.02 1.02 25.41
CA TRP A 91 2.37 0.68 25.83
C TRP A 91 3.25 0.18 24.68
N ILE A 92 2.74 -0.67 23.78
CA ILE A 92 3.50 -1.14 22.60
C ILE A 92 3.83 0.04 21.69
N MET A 93 2.90 0.96 21.50
CA MET A 93 3.07 2.13 20.63
C MET A 93 3.87 3.26 21.28
N ARG A 94 4.42 3.10 22.48
CA ARG A 94 5.17 4.16 23.21
C ARG A 94 6.39 4.71 22.46
N ALA A 95 6.86 4.00 21.44
CA ALA A 95 7.92 4.47 20.55
C ALA A 95 7.46 5.60 19.62
N HIS A 96 6.15 5.77 19.40
CA HIS A 96 5.58 6.68 18.43
C HIS A 96 4.52 7.60 19.03
N ASP A 97 4.61 8.88 18.69
CA ASP A 97 3.49 9.79 18.89
C ASP A 97 2.49 9.59 17.74
N VAL A 98 1.27 9.13 18.05
CA VAL A 98 0.22 8.88 17.03
C VAL A 98 -0.49 10.18 16.69
N LEU A 99 -0.42 10.60 15.43
CA LEU A 99 -1.02 11.81 14.90
C LEU A 99 -2.13 11.46 13.92
N VAL A 100 -3.29 12.07 14.14
CA VAL A 100 -4.49 11.89 13.33
C VAL A 100 -5.14 13.27 13.17
N ASP A 101 -5.74 13.52 12.02
CA ASP A 101 -6.55 14.72 11.81
C ASP A 101 -7.90 14.57 12.54
N GLU A 102 -8.18 15.45 13.51
CA GLU A 102 -9.41 15.35 14.30
C GLU A 102 -10.67 15.74 13.53
N GLU A 103 -10.56 16.55 12.47
CA GLU A 103 -11.70 16.85 11.59
C GLU A 103 -12.07 15.63 10.75
N ASP A 104 -11.07 14.92 10.23
CA ASP A 104 -11.28 13.63 9.55
C ASP A 104 -11.95 12.61 10.47
N MET A 105 -11.48 12.50 11.72
CA MET A 105 -12.07 11.60 12.69
C MET A 105 -13.50 12.01 13.06
N ALA A 106 -13.80 13.31 13.16
CA ALA A 106 -15.16 13.79 13.39
C ALA A 106 -16.11 13.45 12.22
N ARG A 107 -15.65 13.63 10.97
CA ARG A 107 -16.40 13.23 9.77
C ARG A 107 -16.65 11.72 9.75
N LEU A 108 -15.61 10.93 9.99
CA LEU A 108 -15.72 9.47 10.05
C LEU A 108 -16.65 9.01 11.18
N LYS A 109 -16.65 9.73 12.32
CA LYS A 109 -17.54 9.43 13.45
C LYS A 109 -19.01 9.73 13.14
N ALA A 110 -19.30 10.67 12.24
CA ALA A 110 -20.66 10.85 11.73
C ALA A 110 -21.09 9.65 10.88
N LEU A 111 -20.23 9.16 9.99
CA LEU A 111 -20.50 7.97 9.17
C LEU A 111 -20.71 6.71 10.03
N ASP A 112 -19.90 6.53 11.09
CA ASP A 112 -20.04 5.43 12.07
C ASP A 112 -21.41 5.38 12.77
N ARG A 113 -22.21 6.45 12.74
CA ARG A 113 -23.56 6.44 13.34
C ARG A 113 -24.60 5.81 12.42
N GLU A 114 -24.37 5.85 11.11
CA GLU A 114 -25.38 5.51 10.09
C GLU A 114 -24.98 4.27 9.28
N HIS A 115 -23.68 4.03 9.13
CA HIS A 115 -23.12 3.01 8.25
C HIS A 115 -22.37 1.91 9.01
N CYS A 116 -22.15 0.80 8.32
CA CYS A 116 -21.10 -0.17 8.66
C CYS A 116 -19.78 0.33 8.06
N LEU A 117 -18.77 0.63 8.88
CA LEU A 117 -17.46 1.05 8.37
C LEU A 117 -16.59 -0.15 8.04
N ALA A 118 -16.24 -0.30 6.77
CA ALA A 118 -15.25 -1.28 6.29
C ALA A 118 -13.92 -0.56 6.03
N ILE A 119 -13.06 -0.53 7.04
CA ILE A 119 -11.78 0.19 7.04
C ILE A 119 -10.70 -0.66 6.37
N VAL A 120 -10.15 -0.16 5.27
CA VAL A 120 -9.09 -0.83 4.51
C VAL A 120 -7.81 -0.03 4.62
N PHE A 121 -6.76 -0.63 5.18
CA PHE A 121 -5.52 0.08 5.48
C PHE A 121 -4.28 -0.46 4.75
N SER A 122 -3.29 0.42 4.55
CA SER A 122 -1.93 0.04 4.14
C SER A 122 -1.20 -0.67 5.28
N HIS A 123 -0.44 -1.71 5.00
CA HIS A 123 0.26 -2.51 6.00
C HIS A 123 1.78 -2.40 5.89
N ARG A 124 2.38 -1.66 6.81
CA ARG A 124 3.82 -1.36 6.88
C ARG A 124 4.48 -1.94 8.13
N SER A 125 3.75 -2.20 9.21
CA SER A 125 4.29 -2.70 10.48
C SER A 125 3.30 -3.59 11.23
N TYR A 126 3.78 -4.41 12.18
CA TYR A 126 2.88 -5.03 13.16
C TYR A 126 2.13 -4.01 14.01
N LEU A 127 2.66 -2.79 14.13
CA LEU A 127 1.99 -1.70 14.85
C LEU A 127 0.64 -1.33 14.22
N ASP A 128 0.42 -1.59 12.93
CA ASP A 128 -0.83 -1.21 12.25
C ASP A 128 -2.07 -1.83 12.91
N GLY A 129 -1.95 -3.10 13.34
CA GLY A 129 -3.01 -3.82 14.05
C GLY A 129 -3.26 -3.31 15.48
N TRP A 130 -2.42 -2.40 15.98
CA TRP A 130 -2.58 -1.75 17.28
C TRP A 130 -3.00 -0.28 17.15
N VAL A 131 -2.39 0.44 16.20
CA VAL A 131 -2.62 1.86 15.95
C VAL A 131 -4.08 2.13 15.63
N LEU A 132 -4.63 1.42 14.64
CA LEU A 132 -5.99 1.69 14.18
C LEU A 132 -7.05 1.38 15.27
N PRO A 133 -7.07 0.19 15.91
CA PRO A 133 -8.01 -0.07 17.00
C PRO A 133 -7.91 0.94 18.14
N ASN A 134 -6.69 1.34 18.53
CA ASN A 134 -6.50 2.29 19.63
C ASN A 134 -6.99 3.72 19.27
N VAL A 135 -6.72 4.18 18.05
CA VAL A 135 -7.21 5.46 17.51
C VAL A 135 -8.74 5.50 17.50
N MET A 136 -9.37 4.39 17.11
CA MET A 136 -10.84 4.26 17.04
C MET A 136 -11.47 4.15 18.44
N ALA A 137 -10.90 3.31 19.31
CA ALA A 137 -11.39 3.10 20.67
C ALA A 137 -11.32 4.38 21.52
N SER A 138 -10.21 5.12 21.44
CA SER A 138 -10.03 6.39 22.16
C SER A 138 -11.05 7.47 21.75
N ARG A 139 -11.61 7.38 20.54
CA ARG A 139 -12.63 8.30 19.99
C ARG A 139 -14.05 7.73 20.05
N ARG A 140 -14.25 6.64 20.80
CA ARG A 140 -15.56 6.01 21.06
C ARG A 140 -16.29 5.58 19.80
N PHE A 141 -15.58 5.13 18.76
CA PHE A 141 -16.19 4.47 17.61
C PHE A 141 -16.95 3.21 18.01
N SER A 142 -17.90 2.77 17.17
CA SER A 142 -18.52 1.45 17.34
C SER A 142 -17.43 0.36 17.34
N PRO A 143 -17.62 -0.76 18.07
CA PRO A 143 -16.63 -1.83 18.18
C PRO A 143 -16.08 -2.26 16.81
N LEU A 144 -14.76 -2.44 16.74
CA LEU A 144 -14.03 -2.69 15.50
C LEU A 144 -13.52 -4.14 15.47
N PHE A 145 -13.97 -4.90 14.47
CA PHE A 145 -13.47 -6.25 14.23
C PHE A 145 -12.28 -6.22 13.27
N THR A 146 -11.12 -6.72 13.71
CA THR A 146 -9.88 -6.71 12.90
C THR A 146 -9.45 -8.10 12.51
N PHE A 147 -8.97 -8.28 11.28
CA PHE A 147 -8.46 -9.58 10.82
C PHE A 147 -6.97 -9.77 11.18
N GLY A 148 -6.66 -10.88 11.84
CA GLY A 148 -5.30 -11.30 12.19
C GLY A 148 -4.94 -12.66 11.58
N GLY A 149 -3.67 -12.92 11.32
CA GLY A 149 -3.24 -14.25 10.87
C GLY A 149 -3.38 -15.29 11.97
N ALA A 150 -3.91 -16.47 11.66
CA ALA A 150 -4.07 -17.58 12.62
C ALA A 150 -2.74 -18.04 13.26
N ASN A 151 -1.59 -17.69 12.67
CA ASN A 151 -0.28 -17.93 13.30
C ASN A 151 -0.04 -17.13 14.59
N LEU A 152 -0.88 -16.13 14.88
CA LEU A 152 -0.86 -15.33 16.10
C LEU A 152 -1.88 -15.84 17.15
N ASP A 153 -2.68 -16.84 16.80
CA ASP A 153 -3.62 -17.49 17.71
C ASP A 153 -2.86 -18.47 18.62
N LEU A 154 -2.29 -17.93 19.68
CA LEU A 154 -1.51 -18.70 20.65
C LEU A 154 -2.44 -19.30 21.72
N PRO A 155 -2.24 -20.56 22.13
CA PRO A 155 -3.04 -21.17 23.20
C PRO A 155 -3.07 -20.26 24.44
N VAL A 156 -4.27 -20.00 24.98
CA VAL A 156 -4.57 -19.06 26.10
C VAL A 156 -4.63 -17.56 25.71
N VAL A 157 -3.65 -17.05 24.97
CA VAL A 157 -3.63 -15.62 24.57
C VAL A 157 -4.68 -15.33 23.50
N GLY A 158 -4.81 -16.23 22.53
CA GLY A 158 -5.76 -16.15 21.42
C GLY A 158 -7.19 -15.92 21.86
N GLY A 159 -7.67 -16.69 22.85
CA GLY A 159 -9.02 -16.52 23.40
C GLY A 159 -9.25 -15.21 24.16
N LEU A 160 -8.19 -14.55 24.66
CA LEU A 160 -8.30 -13.20 25.21
C LEU A 160 -8.33 -12.15 24.09
N VAL A 161 -7.55 -12.37 23.03
CA VAL A 161 -7.42 -11.49 21.87
C VAL A 161 -8.68 -11.53 20.99
N SER A 162 -9.31 -12.69 20.82
CA SER A 162 -10.59 -12.80 20.11
C SER A 162 -11.71 -12.05 20.84
N ARG A 163 -11.60 -11.89 22.17
CA ARG A 163 -12.50 -11.07 22.99
C ARG A 163 -12.28 -9.56 22.88
N THR A 164 -11.33 -9.12 22.07
CA THR A 164 -11.12 -7.70 21.75
C THR A 164 -11.57 -7.37 20.33
N GLY A 165 -12.24 -8.29 19.63
CA GLY A 165 -12.68 -8.12 18.24
C GLY A 165 -11.71 -8.65 17.18
N ILE A 166 -10.60 -9.30 17.55
CA ILE A 166 -9.68 -9.86 16.54
C ILE A 166 -10.23 -11.18 15.99
N ILE A 167 -10.42 -11.24 14.68
CA ILE A 167 -10.84 -12.42 13.92
C ILE A 167 -9.59 -13.08 13.35
N PHE A 168 -9.25 -14.27 13.83
CA PHE A 168 -8.12 -15.03 13.30
C PHE A 168 -8.51 -15.73 11.99
N ILE A 169 -7.71 -15.53 10.95
CA ILE A 169 -7.93 -16.14 9.63
C ILE A 169 -6.74 -16.96 9.16
N LYS A 170 -7.03 -18.11 8.54
CA LYS A 170 -6.04 -18.97 7.88
C LYS A 170 -5.55 -18.30 6.59
N ARG A 171 -4.25 -18.45 6.28
CA ARG A 171 -3.61 -17.81 5.10
C ARG A 171 -3.92 -18.52 3.78
N GLU A 172 -3.95 -19.85 3.80
CA GLU A 172 -4.21 -20.69 2.62
C GLU A 172 -5.58 -21.34 2.74
N THR A 173 -6.60 -20.71 2.14
CA THR A 173 -8.01 -21.16 2.27
C THR A 173 -8.57 -21.73 0.98
N LYS A 174 -7.77 -21.76 -0.10
CA LYS A 174 -8.21 -22.17 -1.45
C LYS A 174 -8.77 -23.59 -1.44
N GLU A 175 -8.09 -24.50 -0.76
CA GLU A 175 -8.45 -25.91 -0.62
C GLU A 175 -9.35 -26.17 0.60
N MET A 176 -9.91 -25.12 1.23
CA MET A 176 -10.79 -25.20 2.40
C MET A 176 -12.20 -24.63 2.08
N PRO A 177 -13.02 -25.34 1.28
CA PRO A 177 -14.33 -24.85 0.84
C PRO A 177 -15.29 -24.55 1.99
N VAL A 178 -15.42 -25.46 2.98
CA VAL A 178 -16.32 -25.26 4.14
C VAL A 178 -15.90 -24.05 4.96
N TYR A 179 -14.58 -23.86 5.19
CA TYR A 179 -14.04 -22.68 5.85
C TYR A 179 -14.44 -21.38 5.11
N ARG A 180 -14.34 -21.35 3.78
CA ARG A 180 -14.71 -20.18 2.98
C ARG A 180 -16.20 -19.85 3.05
N LEU A 181 -17.07 -20.88 3.03
CA LEU A 181 -18.51 -20.71 3.22
C LEU A 181 -18.82 -20.11 4.59
N THR A 182 -18.17 -20.66 5.62
CA THR A 182 -18.31 -20.24 7.00
C THR A 182 -17.85 -18.80 7.22
N LEU A 183 -16.68 -18.44 6.70
CA LEU A 183 -16.14 -17.07 6.77
C LEU A 183 -17.04 -16.07 6.05
N ARG A 184 -17.57 -16.43 4.88
CA ARG A 184 -18.52 -15.59 4.12
C ARG A 184 -19.79 -15.33 4.93
N ALA A 185 -20.37 -16.36 5.54
CA ALA A 185 -21.55 -16.22 6.38
C ALA A 185 -21.29 -15.36 7.62
N TYR A 186 -20.15 -15.55 8.28
CA TYR A 186 -19.77 -14.75 9.44
C TYR A 186 -19.60 -13.26 9.09
N ILE A 187 -18.93 -12.93 7.98
CA ILE A 187 -18.81 -11.54 7.51
C ILE A 187 -20.18 -10.95 7.18
N SER A 188 -21.06 -11.71 6.52
CA SER A 188 -22.44 -11.29 6.24
C SER A 188 -23.19 -10.94 7.52
N HIS A 189 -23.09 -11.77 8.56
CA HIS A 189 -23.68 -11.53 9.87
C HIS A 189 -23.15 -10.23 10.51
N LEU A 190 -21.83 -10.00 10.47
CA LEU A 190 -21.22 -8.77 11.00
C LEU A 190 -21.75 -7.52 10.28
N VAL A 191 -21.88 -7.56 8.95
CA VAL A 191 -22.44 -6.46 8.15
C VAL A 191 -23.90 -6.20 8.53
N GLN A 192 -24.73 -7.23 8.65
CA GLN A 192 -26.15 -7.11 9.03
C GLN A 192 -26.32 -6.46 10.41
N ARG A 193 -25.39 -6.71 11.34
CA ARG A 193 -25.37 -6.07 12.67
C ARG A 193 -24.64 -4.71 12.71
N ARG A 194 -24.27 -4.16 11.55
CA ARG A 194 -23.55 -2.86 11.43
C ARG A 194 -22.22 -2.85 12.18
N ALA A 195 -21.55 -3.99 12.28
CA ALA A 195 -20.27 -4.09 12.95
C ALA A 195 -19.16 -3.53 12.06
N ASN A 196 -18.32 -2.64 12.61
CA ASN A 196 -17.18 -2.11 11.86
C ASN A 196 -16.12 -3.19 11.67
N LEU A 197 -15.50 -3.19 10.48
CA LEU A 197 -14.49 -4.15 10.08
C LEU A 197 -13.21 -3.41 9.69
N ALA A 198 -12.04 -3.96 10.02
CA ALA A 198 -10.75 -3.42 9.59
C ALA A 198 -9.78 -4.51 9.14
N TRP A 199 -9.16 -4.33 7.97
CA TRP A 199 -8.11 -5.22 7.50
C TRP A 199 -7.12 -4.51 6.57
N SER A 200 -5.94 -5.13 6.44
CA SER A 200 -4.99 -4.73 5.41
C SER A 200 -5.48 -5.19 4.05
N ILE A 201 -5.67 -4.25 3.13
CA ILE A 201 -6.06 -4.59 1.76
C ILE A 201 -4.98 -5.39 1.03
N GLU A 202 -3.72 -5.28 1.46
CA GLU A 202 -2.53 -5.95 0.90
C GLU A 202 -2.38 -7.41 1.37
N GLY A 203 -3.10 -7.81 2.42
CA GLY A 203 -2.98 -9.14 3.06
C GLY A 203 -1.67 -9.40 3.81
N GLY A 204 -0.71 -8.46 3.81
CA GLY A 204 0.55 -8.59 4.54
C GLY A 204 1.48 -7.39 4.37
N ARG A 205 2.44 -7.25 5.30
CA ARG A 205 3.37 -6.10 5.35
C ARG A 205 4.13 -5.88 4.03
N THR A 206 4.35 -4.63 3.65
CA THR A 206 5.29 -4.29 2.58
C THR A 206 6.75 -4.49 3.01
N ARG A 207 7.59 -4.98 2.10
CA ARG A 207 9.05 -5.10 2.28
C ARG A 207 9.80 -3.94 1.63
N THR A 208 9.12 -3.20 0.76
CA THR A 208 9.70 -2.12 -0.04
C THR A 208 9.18 -0.75 0.40
N GLY A 209 8.20 -0.67 1.31
CA GLY A 209 7.57 0.58 1.74
C GLY A 209 6.41 1.04 0.84
N LYS A 210 6.30 0.46 -0.36
CA LYS A 210 5.20 0.69 -1.31
C LYS A 210 3.95 -0.09 -0.92
N LEU A 211 2.79 0.44 -1.29
CA LEU A 211 1.53 -0.29 -1.22
C LEU A 211 1.59 -1.50 -2.16
N ARG A 212 1.33 -2.70 -1.65
CA ARG A 212 1.30 -3.95 -2.44
C ARG A 212 -0.04 -4.09 -3.17
N PRO A 213 -0.09 -4.91 -4.24
CA PRO A 213 -1.35 -5.27 -4.89
C PRO A 213 -2.38 -5.80 -3.88
N PRO A 214 -3.65 -5.39 -4.00
CA PRO A 214 -4.68 -5.78 -3.06
C PRO A 214 -5.04 -7.28 -3.17
N VAL A 215 -5.53 -7.84 -2.08
CA VAL A 215 -6.09 -9.19 -1.98
C VAL A 215 -7.60 -9.09 -1.78
N HIS A 216 -8.35 -9.71 -2.68
CA HIS A 216 -9.79 -9.44 -2.82
C HIS A 216 -10.71 -10.30 -1.94
N GLY A 217 -10.19 -11.30 -1.22
CA GLY A 217 -11.02 -12.30 -0.54
C GLY A 217 -12.06 -11.72 0.43
N ILE A 218 -11.61 -10.93 1.40
CA ILE A 218 -12.50 -10.29 2.40
C ILE A 218 -13.43 -9.28 1.71
N LEU A 219 -12.88 -8.48 0.79
CA LEU A 219 -13.66 -7.48 0.05
C LEU A 219 -14.79 -8.13 -0.76
N ARG A 220 -14.55 -9.30 -1.37
CA ARG A 220 -15.58 -10.05 -2.09
C ARG A 220 -16.73 -10.45 -1.17
N TYR A 221 -16.42 -10.99 0.01
CA TYR A 221 -17.44 -11.37 0.98
C TYR A 221 -18.22 -10.16 1.51
N LEU A 222 -17.55 -9.02 1.67
CA LEU A 222 -18.19 -7.76 2.04
C LEU A 222 -19.09 -7.21 0.93
N SER A 223 -18.66 -7.26 -0.34
CA SER A 223 -19.50 -6.85 -1.47
C SER A 223 -20.74 -7.73 -1.58
N ASP A 224 -20.59 -9.05 -1.47
CA ASP A 224 -21.73 -9.98 -1.46
C ASP A 224 -22.72 -9.64 -0.33
N ALA A 225 -22.21 -9.40 0.88
CA ALA A 225 -23.01 -9.05 2.04
C ALA A 225 -23.70 -7.69 1.89
N ALA A 226 -22.98 -6.68 1.39
CA ALA A 226 -23.50 -5.34 1.18
C ALA A 226 -24.63 -5.31 0.13
N GLU A 227 -24.59 -6.20 -0.86
CA GLU A 227 -25.62 -6.32 -1.89
C GLU A 227 -26.82 -7.17 -1.46
N ALA A 228 -26.58 -8.21 -0.67
CA ALA A 228 -27.64 -9.10 -0.19
C ALA A 228 -28.42 -8.53 1.01
N SER A 229 -27.85 -7.56 1.73
CA SER A 229 -28.45 -7.01 2.94
C SER A 229 -29.41 -5.86 2.63
N ASP A 230 -30.64 -5.93 3.14
CA ASP A 230 -31.53 -4.76 3.27
C ASP A 230 -31.13 -3.84 4.45
N GLY A 231 -30.02 -4.16 5.13
CA GLY A 231 -29.47 -3.45 6.28
C GLY A 231 -28.66 -2.20 5.92
N PRO A 232 -27.88 -1.66 6.88
CA PRO A 232 -27.14 -0.42 6.70
C PRO A 232 -26.08 -0.52 5.60
N ASP A 233 -25.95 0.55 4.81
CA ASP A 233 -24.96 0.59 3.73
C ASP A 233 -23.53 0.47 4.29
N VAL A 234 -22.68 -0.22 3.54
CA VAL A 234 -21.27 -0.42 3.89
C VAL A 234 -20.46 0.71 3.30
N MET A 235 -19.85 1.51 4.17
CA MET A 235 -18.94 2.57 3.78
C MET A 235 -17.52 2.01 3.77
N LEU A 236 -16.91 1.92 2.59
CA LEU A 236 -15.50 1.54 2.50
C LEU A 236 -14.64 2.76 2.86
N VAL A 237 -13.72 2.61 3.81
CA VAL A 237 -12.92 3.70 4.38
C VAL A 237 -11.44 3.42 4.13
N PRO A 238 -10.82 4.05 3.12
CA PRO A 238 -9.38 3.94 2.86
C PRO A 238 -8.58 4.61 3.98
N VAL A 239 -7.57 3.95 4.53
CA VAL A 239 -6.71 4.50 5.60
C VAL A 239 -5.24 4.28 5.29
N SER A 240 -4.45 5.36 5.33
CA SER A 240 -2.98 5.26 5.26
C SER A 240 -2.39 5.32 6.65
N ILE A 241 -1.44 4.42 6.94
CA ILE A 241 -0.67 4.42 8.18
C ILE A 241 0.81 4.53 7.82
N VAL A 242 1.43 5.66 8.15
CA VAL A 242 2.85 5.95 7.85
C VAL A 242 3.61 6.19 9.14
N TYR A 243 4.86 5.75 9.21
CA TYR A 243 5.74 5.96 10.35
C TYR A 243 6.97 6.75 9.91
N ASP A 244 7.48 7.62 10.77
CA ASP A 244 8.79 8.24 10.54
C ASP A 244 9.88 7.16 10.48
N GLN A 245 9.91 6.25 11.47
CA GLN A 245 10.85 5.14 11.53
C GLN A 245 10.23 3.87 12.14
N LEU A 246 10.80 2.72 11.78
CA LEU A 246 10.36 1.40 12.21
C LEU A 246 11.55 0.47 12.48
N HIS A 247 11.56 -0.18 13.65
CA HIS A 247 12.59 -1.18 14.02
C HIS A 247 12.67 -2.37 13.05
N GLU A 248 11.56 -2.72 12.41
CA GLU A 248 11.44 -3.94 11.61
C GLU A 248 12.06 -3.82 10.21
N VAL A 249 12.32 -2.59 9.74
CA VAL A 249 12.65 -2.34 8.33
C VAL A 249 13.92 -3.07 7.94
N ALA A 250 14.96 -3.06 8.78
CA ALA A 250 16.19 -3.80 8.51
C ALA A 250 15.96 -5.31 8.30
N GLY A 251 15.04 -5.91 9.06
CA GLY A 251 14.65 -7.32 8.87
C GLY A 251 13.88 -7.54 7.58
N MET A 252 12.93 -6.65 7.26
CA MET A 252 12.14 -6.72 6.02
C MET A 252 13.01 -6.51 4.78
N THR A 253 14.02 -5.64 4.84
CA THR A 253 14.95 -5.42 3.73
C THR A 253 15.95 -6.57 3.59
N ALA A 254 16.34 -7.22 4.69
CA ALA A 254 17.13 -8.45 4.62
C ALA A 254 16.34 -9.61 3.98
N GLU A 255 15.03 -9.73 4.27
CA GLU A 255 14.13 -10.64 3.56
C GLU A 255 14.08 -10.32 2.05
N ALA A 256 14.03 -9.03 1.68
CA ALA A 256 14.06 -8.61 0.28
C ALA A 256 15.39 -8.98 -0.43
N ARG A 257 16.51 -9.07 0.29
CA ARG A 257 17.80 -9.60 -0.23
C ARG A 257 17.89 -11.13 -0.24
N GLY A 258 16.78 -11.84 -0.03
CA GLY A 258 16.72 -13.31 -0.09
C GLY A 258 16.88 -14.01 1.26
N SER A 259 16.94 -13.28 2.39
CA SER A 259 16.92 -13.92 3.71
C SER A 259 15.57 -14.61 3.94
N ARG A 260 15.58 -15.81 4.53
CA ARG A 260 14.33 -16.52 4.86
C ARG A 260 13.55 -15.77 5.93
N LYS A 261 12.24 -15.58 5.70
CA LYS A 261 11.32 -15.06 6.71
C LYS A 261 11.33 -16.00 7.93
N ARG A 262 11.64 -15.46 9.11
CA ARG A 262 11.53 -16.24 10.36
C ARG A 262 10.06 -16.34 10.77
N PRO A 263 9.56 -17.53 11.17
CA PRO A 263 8.25 -17.64 11.79
C PRO A 263 8.21 -16.72 13.01
N GLU A 264 7.22 -15.84 13.09
CA GLU A 264 7.09 -14.99 14.27
C GLU A 264 6.32 -15.74 15.36
N ASP A 265 6.95 -15.88 16.52
CA ASP A 265 6.46 -16.58 17.71
C ASP A 265 6.21 -15.61 18.86
N LEU A 266 5.71 -16.12 19.99
CA LEU A 266 5.48 -15.30 21.19
C LEU A 266 6.79 -14.64 21.68
N GLY A 267 7.92 -15.34 21.60
CA GLY A 267 9.21 -14.79 21.98
C GLY A 267 9.63 -13.60 21.10
N TRP A 268 9.35 -13.67 19.80
CA TRP A 268 9.54 -12.59 18.85
C TRP A 268 8.65 -11.39 19.17
N LEU A 269 7.36 -11.61 19.46
CA LEU A 269 6.43 -10.54 19.87
C LEU A 269 6.92 -9.82 21.13
N ILE A 270 7.42 -10.55 22.13
CA ILE A 270 7.97 -9.96 23.36
C ILE A 270 9.21 -9.13 23.05
N ARG A 271 10.13 -9.62 22.21
CA ARG A 271 11.32 -8.86 21.80
C ARG A 271 10.94 -7.60 21.03
N PHE A 272 10.00 -7.71 20.11
CA PHE A 272 9.46 -6.59 19.35
C PHE A 272 8.82 -5.54 20.26
N ALA A 273 7.99 -5.95 21.23
CA ALA A 273 7.36 -5.02 22.16
C ALA A 273 8.38 -4.35 23.10
N ARG A 274 9.46 -5.05 23.48
CA ARG A 274 10.58 -4.49 24.25
C ARG A 274 11.40 -3.50 23.44
N SER A 275 11.62 -3.75 22.14
CA SER A 275 12.37 -2.83 21.29
C SER A 275 11.67 -1.47 21.11
N GLN A 276 10.36 -1.38 21.35
CA GLN A 276 9.61 -0.11 21.34
C GLN A 276 9.94 0.82 22.55
N GLY A 277 11.04 0.58 23.28
CA GLY A 277 11.45 1.42 24.41
C GLY A 277 12.08 2.76 24.00
N GLY A 278 12.67 2.85 22.81
CA GLY A 278 13.22 4.10 22.26
C GLY A 278 12.17 4.90 21.50
N ARG A 279 12.31 6.24 21.48
CA ARG A 279 11.50 7.12 20.63
C ARG A 279 11.91 6.93 19.16
N LEU A 280 10.97 6.55 18.31
CA LEU A 280 11.13 6.33 16.87
C LEU A 280 10.43 7.39 15.99
N GLY A 281 9.89 8.44 16.60
CA GLY A 281 9.22 9.54 15.90
C GLY A 281 7.70 9.43 15.99
N ARG A 282 7.01 9.67 14.87
CA ARG A 282 5.55 9.70 14.84
C ARG A 282 4.96 8.59 13.97
N ALA A 283 3.72 8.24 14.25
CA ALA A 283 2.85 7.43 13.40
C ALA A 283 1.69 8.31 12.92
N TYR A 284 1.52 8.45 11.62
CA TYR A 284 0.49 9.26 11.00
C TYR A 284 -0.62 8.34 10.48
N VAL A 285 -1.84 8.58 10.94
CA VAL A 285 -3.04 7.91 10.43
C VAL A 285 -3.84 8.93 9.65
N SER A 286 -3.96 8.69 8.34
CA SER A 286 -4.67 9.59 7.43
C SER A 286 -5.87 8.87 6.82
N ILE A 287 -7.03 9.53 6.86
CA ILE A 287 -8.27 8.99 6.34
C ILE A 287 -8.41 9.42 4.88
N GLY A 288 -8.47 8.45 3.96
CA GLY A 288 -8.82 8.69 2.57
C GLY A 288 -10.32 8.85 2.42
N GLU A 289 -10.73 9.42 1.28
CA GLU A 289 -12.14 9.69 0.99
C GLU A 289 -12.98 8.40 1.08
N PRO A 290 -13.94 8.30 2.02
CA PRO A 290 -14.82 7.14 2.12
C PRO A 290 -15.78 7.05 0.93
N PHE A 291 -16.24 5.84 0.57
CA PHE A 291 -17.24 5.68 -0.47
C PHE A 291 -18.20 4.50 -0.23
N PRO A 292 -19.48 4.63 -0.63
CA PRO A 292 -20.48 3.58 -0.46
C PRO A 292 -20.21 2.38 -1.37
N LEU A 293 -20.02 1.21 -0.77
CA LEU A 293 -19.62 -0.02 -1.47
C LEU A 293 -20.71 -0.48 -2.44
N ARG A 294 -21.97 -0.51 -2.00
CA ARG A 294 -23.10 -0.97 -2.83
C ARG A 294 -23.27 -0.10 -4.08
N GLN A 295 -23.22 1.22 -3.93
CA GLN A 295 -23.35 2.14 -5.04
C GLN A 295 -22.20 1.96 -6.03
N ARG A 296 -20.96 1.84 -5.56
CA ARG A 296 -19.79 1.67 -6.44
C ARG A 296 -19.86 0.35 -7.21
N MET A 297 -20.26 -0.75 -6.55
CA MET A 297 -20.47 -2.03 -7.22
C MET A 297 -21.55 -1.95 -8.31
N ALA A 298 -22.67 -1.26 -8.03
CA ALA A 298 -23.74 -1.06 -9.00
C ALA A 298 -23.27 -0.25 -10.23
N THR A 299 -22.50 0.82 -10.03
CA THR A 299 -21.90 1.59 -11.13
C THR A 299 -21.00 0.73 -12.01
N LEU A 300 -20.11 -0.06 -11.41
CA LEU A 300 -19.18 -0.92 -12.15
C LEU A 300 -19.90 -2.02 -12.95
N ARG A 301 -21.00 -2.57 -12.44
CA ARG A 301 -21.83 -3.51 -13.20
C ARG A 301 -22.54 -2.84 -14.38
N ALA A 302 -23.02 -1.61 -14.20
CA ALA A 302 -23.63 -0.84 -15.29
C ALA A 302 -22.61 -0.52 -16.41
N GLU A 303 -21.32 -0.42 -16.08
CA GLU A 303 -20.21 -0.31 -17.02
C GLU A 303 -19.85 -1.66 -17.72
N GLY A 304 -20.56 -2.76 -17.42
CA GLY A 304 -20.37 -4.06 -18.04
C GLY A 304 -19.33 -4.96 -17.36
N ASN A 305 -18.84 -4.61 -16.17
CA ASN A 305 -17.92 -5.46 -15.41
C ASN A 305 -18.70 -6.58 -14.71
N ASP A 306 -18.17 -7.82 -14.76
CA ASP A 306 -18.69 -8.90 -13.92
C ASP A 306 -18.40 -8.65 -12.42
N THR A 307 -18.94 -9.50 -11.53
CA THR A 307 -18.74 -9.33 -10.08
C THR A 307 -17.26 -9.40 -9.66
N SER A 308 -16.45 -10.26 -10.28
CA SER A 308 -15.02 -10.37 -9.96
C SER A 308 -14.29 -9.10 -10.37
N GLN A 309 -14.50 -8.65 -11.61
CA GLN A 309 -13.92 -7.43 -12.16
C GLN A 309 -14.34 -6.19 -11.37
N ALA A 310 -15.61 -6.13 -10.92
CA ALA A 310 -16.10 -5.04 -10.08
C ALA A 310 -15.38 -5.01 -8.72
N VAL A 311 -15.22 -6.16 -8.05
CA VAL A 311 -14.47 -6.24 -6.78
C VAL A 311 -13.01 -5.84 -6.96
N GLU A 312 -12.36 -6.26 -8.04
CA GLU A 312 -10.99 -5.88 -8.38
C GLU A 312 -10.85 -4.36 -8.54
N ARG A 313 -11.77 -3.73 -9.28
CA ARG A 313 -11.80 -2.27 -9.46
C ARG A 313 -12.07 -1.51 -8.16
N VAL A 314 -12.97 -2.01 -7.30
CA VAL A 314 -13.18 -1.43 -5.96
C VAL A 314 -11.89 -1.49 -5.12
N ALA A 315 -11.16 -2.61 -5.20
CA ALA A 315 -9.90 -2.76 -4.48
C ALA A 315 -8.82 -1.80 -4.99
N ILE A 316 -8.75 -1.58 -6.31
CA ILE A 316 -7.88 -0.60 -6.94
C ILE A 316 -8.27 0.82 -6.51
N ASP A 317 -9.57 1.17 -6.54
CA ASP A 317 -10.07 2.48 -6.10
C ASP A 317 -9.70 2.77 -4.64
N ALA A 318 -9.89 1.78 -3.76
CA ALA A 318 -9.49 1.87 -2.36
C ALA A 318 -7.97 2.09 -2.23
N SER A 319 -7.17 1.33 -2.98
CA SER A 319 -5.70 1.43 -2.97
C SER A 319 -5.22 2.80 -3.46
N HIS A 320 -5.87 3.34 -4.49
CA HIS A 320 -5.62 4.68 -5.00
C HIS A 320 -5.95 5.75 -3.95
N ARG A 321 -7.10 5.62 -3.27
CA ARG A 321 -7.50 6.54 -2.18
C ARG A 321 -6.57 6.45 -0.96
N ILE A 322 -6.04 5.26 -0.64
CA ILE A 322 -4.97 5.10 0.38
C ILE A 322 -3.72 5.87 -0.03
N ASN A 323 -3.26 5.72 -1.28
CA ASN A 323 -2.11 6.46 -1.78
C ASN A 323 -2.36 7.98 -1.70
N ARG A 324 -3.50 8.48 -2.18
CA ARG A 324 -3.85 9.93 -2.09
C ARG A 324 -3.88 10.48 -0.67
N ALA A 325 -4.29 9.66 0.30
CA ALA A 325 -4.29 10.05 1.71
C ALA A 325 -2.90 9.95 2.38
N THR A 326 -1.93 9.28 1.75
CA THR A 326 -0.60 9.03 2.33
C THR A 326 0.19 10.33 2.40
N PRO A 327 0.50 10.84 3.60
CA PRO A 327 1.24 12.09 3.72
C PRO A 327 2.73 11.89 3.41
N VAL A 328 3.37 12.93 2.88
CA VAL A 328 4.83 12.94 2.72
C VAL A 328 5.49 13.23 4.06
N THR A 329 6.41 12.36 4.49
CA THR A 329 7.20 12.58 5.71
C THR A 329 8.51 13.30 5.41
N THR A 330 9.01 14.04 6.38
CA THR A 330 10.34 14.66 6.30
C THR A 330 11.44 13.61 6.11
N VAL A 331 11.31 12.45 6.77
CA VAL A 331 12.23 11.32 6.63
C VAL A 331 12.27 10.81 5.18
N ALA A 332 11.11 10.65 4.53
CA ALA A 332 11.06 10.17 3.14
C ALA A 332 11.76 11.13 2.17
N VAL A 333 11.58 12.43 2.38
CA VAL A 333 12.20 13.50 1.58
C VAL A 333 13.73 13.53 1.76
N VAL A 334 14.22 13.42 2.99
CA VAL A 334 15.65 13.34 3.29
C VAL A 334 16.27 12.07 2.71
N CYS A 335 15.61 10.93 2.84
CA CYS A 335 16.05 9.67 2.24
C CYS A 335 16.09 9.75 0.71
N LEU A 336 15.09 10.38 0.06
CA LEU A 336 15.10 10.61 -1.39
C LEU A 336 16.30 11.46 -1.81
N ALA A 337 16.57 12.55 -1.09
CA ALA A 337 17.69 13.44 -1.39
C ALA A 337 19.05 12.72 -1.29
N LEU A 338 19.24 11.92 -0.24
CA LEU A 338 20.49 11.20 0.00
C LEU A 338 20.66 9.98 -0.92
N LEU A 339 19.59 9.26 -1.26
CA LEU A 339 19.66 8.16 -2.25
C LEU A 339 20.01 8.67 -3.64
N GLY A 340 19.64 9.91 -3.96
CA GLY A 340 20.02 10.56 -5.21
C GLY A 340 21.47 11.01 -5.29
N ALA A 341 22.22 10.91 -4.19
CA ALA A 341 23.63 11.24 -4.15
C ALA A 341 24.47 9.97 -4.06
N ASP A 342 25.49 9.87 -4.90
CA ASP A 342 26.51 8.82 -4.86
C ASP A 342 27.61 9.09 -3.82
N ARG A 343 27.40 10.08 -2.94
CA ARG A 343 28.39 10.64 -2.03
C ARG A 343 27.74 11.24 -0.78
N ALA A 344 28.58 11.54 0.22
CA ALA A 344 28.13 12.29 1.40
C ALA A 344 27.76 13.74 1.03
N LEU A 345 26.70 14.27 1.63
CA LEU A 345 26.22 15.64 1.42
C LEU A 345 26.43 16.49 2.68
N THR A 346 26.78 17.76 2.50
CA THR A 346 26.71 18.77 3.57
C THR A 346 25.25 19.15 3.82
N PHE A 347 24.99 19.86 4.91
CA PHE A 347 23.63 20.27 5.26
C PHE A 347 22.98 21.16 4.19
N GLU A 348 23.72 22.14 3.66
CA GLU A 348 23.23 23.00 2.58
C GLU A 348 22.86 22.18 1.33
N ARG A 349 23.74 21.24 0.92
CA ARG A 349 23.46 20.39 -0.25
C ARG A 349 22.23 19.51 -0.10
N VAL A 350 21.93 19.06 1.14
CA VAL A 350 20.68 18.35 1.43
C VAL A 350 19.50 19.31 1.19
N LEU A 351 19.56 20.53 1.72
CA LEU A 351 18.50 21.53 1.53
C LEU A 351 18.31 21.89 0.05
N ASP A 352 19.40 22.07 -0.70
CA ASP A 352 19.35 22.38 -2.13
C ASP A 352 18.68 21.29 -2.96
N THR A 353 18.74 20.05 -2.48
CA THR A 353 18.04 18.90 -3.09
C THR A 353 16.58 18.82 -2.64
N VAL A 354 16.29 19.18 -1.39
CA VAL A 354 14.94 19.10 -0.80
C VAL A 354 14.05 20.27 -1.23
N GLU A 355 14.59 21.47 -1.41
CA GLU A 355 13.82 22.70 -1.67
C GLU A 355 12.96 22.60 -2.96
N PRO A 356 13.47 22.16 -4.12
CA PRO A 356 12.63 21.98 -5.32
C PRO A 356 11.51 20.95 -5.11
N LEU A 357 11.79 19.88 -4.35
CA LEU A 357 10.79 18.87 -4.01
C LEU A 357 9.72 19.41 -3.06
N ALA A 358 10.11 20.19 -2.04
CA ALA A 358 9.19 20.83 -1.11
C ALA A 358 8.24 21.80 -1.84
N ARG A 359 8.78 22.57 -2.79
CA ARG A 359 7.98 23.43 -3.68
C ARG A 359 7.00 22.61 -4.52
N TYR A 360 7.47 21.55 -5.18
CA TYR A 360 6.60 20.67 -5.94
C TYR A 360 5.44 20.08 -5.11
N ILE A 361 5.75 19.56 -3.91
CA ILE A 361 4.74 18.99 -2.98
C ILE A 361 3.69 20.03 -2.60
N ARG A 362 4.13 21.26 -2.30
CA ARG A 362 3.25 22.38 -1.95
C ARG A 362 2.38 22.80 -3.13
N ASP A 363 2.96 22.95 -4.31
CA ASP A 363 2.24 23.40 -5.51
C ASP A 363 1.21 22.35 -5.97
N ARG A 364 1.50 21.07 -5.73
CA ARG A 364 0.57 19.94 -5.91
C ARG A 364 -0.44 19.79 -4.77
N ARG A 365 -0.33 20.60 -3.71
CA ARG A 365 -1.16 20.60 -2.49
C ARG A 365 -1.25 19.22 -1.83
N TRP A 366 -0.14 18.47 -1.86
CA TRP A 366 -0.11 17.15 -1.25
C TRP A 366 0.05 17.25 0.27
N PRO A 367 -0.63 16.39 1.07
CA PRO A 367 -0.49 16.40 2.52
C PRO A 367 0.95 16.14 2.97
N VAL A 368 1.44 16.97 3.89
CA VAL A 368 2.74 16.78 4.57
C VAL A 368 2.48 16.34 6.00
N ALA A 369 3.19 15.30 6.43
CA ALA A 369 2.98 14.65 7.70
C ALA A 369 3.18 15.63 8.86
N GLY A 370 2.17 15.72 9.75
CA GLY A 370 2.19 16.63 10.90
C GLY A 370 2.27 18.11 10.53
N ALA A 371 1.84 18.50 9.32
CA ALA A 371 1.95 19.84 8.78
C ALA A 371 3.37 20.42 8.85
N ALA A 372 4.39 19.56 8.72
CA ALA A 372 5.79 19.96 8.77
C ALA A 372 6.13 20.92 7.62
N ASN A 373 6.96 21.93 7.90
CA ASN A 373 7.52 22.76 6.84
C ASN A 373 8.80 22.11 6.29
N LEU A 374 8.74 21.59 5.06
CA LEU A 374 9.88 20.93 4.42
C LEU A 374 11.00 21.90 4.00
N THR A 375 10.76 23.21 3.99
CA THR A 375 11.79 24.23 3.75
C THR A 375 12.43 24.75 5.04
N ASP A 376 11.90 24.36 6.20
CA ASP A 376 12.47 24.73 7.49
C ASP A 376 13.74 23.92 7.79
N ARG A 377 14.84 24.64 7.99
CA ARG A 377 16.16 24.06 8.30
C ARG A 377 16.12 23.21 9.57
N SER A 378 15.37 23.62 10.59
CA SER A 378 15.31 22.86 11.85
C SER A 378 14.63 21.49 11.67
N THR A 379 13.60 21.46 10.84
CA THR A 379 12.85 20.25 10.48
C THR A 379 13.73 19.24 9.74
N ILE A 380 14.47 19.69 8.72
CA ILE A 380 15.41 18.81 7.98
C ILE A 380 16.55 18.33 8.86
N ARG A 381 17.12 19.22 9.69
CA ARG A 381 18.21 18.87 10.61
C ARG A 381 17.79 17.82 11.62
N ARG A 382 16.59 17.94 12.19
CA ARG A 382 16.04 16.95 13.12
C ARG A 382 15.91 15.59 12.45
N ALA A 383 15.37 15.52 11.23
CA ALA A 383 15.25 14.26 10.49
C ALA A 383 16.62 13.60 10.22
N LEU A 384 17.65 14.38 9.86
CA LEU A 384 19.02 13.87 9.72
C LEU A 384 19.56 13.29 11.03
N GLN A 385 19.36 13.99 12.15
CA GLN A 385 19.80 13.53 13.48
C GLN A 385 19.07 12.25 13.91
N GLU A 386 17.76 12.18 13.69
CA GLU A 386 16.94 11.01 13.99
C GLU A 386 17.36 9.79 13.16
N LEU A 387 17.73 9.99 11.89
CA LEU A 387 18.22 8.93 11.01
C LEU A 387 19.66 8.49 11.32
N VAL A 388 20.50 9.39 11.86
CA VAL A 388 21.81 9.02 12.41
C VAL A 388 21.65 8.21 13.69
N ALA A 389 20.74 8.63 14.58
CA ALA A 389 20.48 7.96 15.84
C ALA A 389 19.95 6.52 15.65
N SER A 390 19.19 6.26 14.58
CA SER A 390 18.72 4.92 14.23
C SER A 390 19.71 4.10 13.39
N GLY A 391 20.84 4.69 12.98
CA GLY A 391 21.87 4.04 12.20
C GLY A 391 21.58 3.95 10.70
N VAL A 392 20.49 4.54 10.20
CA VAL A 392 20.20 4.60 8.75
C VAL A 392 21.22 5.49 8.03
N LEU A 393 21.65 6.57 8.68
CA LEU A 393 22.68 7.47 8.20
C LEU A 393 23.93 7.40 9.08
N THR A 394 25.07 7.77 8.48
CA THR A 394 26.30 8.11 9.20
C THR A 394 26.63 9.58 8.98
N VAL A 395 27.22 10.21 9.99
CA VAL A 395 27.71 11.59 9.91
C VAL A 395 29.21 11.62 10.18
N PHE A 396 29.94 12.43 9.42
CA PHE A 396 31.34 12.77 9.69
C PHE A 396 31.43 14.25 10.03
N GLU A 397 31.86 14.55 11.25
CA GLU A 397 31.84 15.92 11.80
C GLU A 397 33.24 16.52 12.02
N ALA A 398 34.30 15.72 11.83
CA ALA A 398 35.69 16.16 12.07
C ALA A 398 36.29 17.00 10.91
N GLY A 399 35.50 17.30 9.88
CA GLY A 399 35.89 18.16 8.77
C GLY A 399 35.60 19.64 9.00
N THR A 400 35.67 20.46 7.95
CA THR A 400 35.29 21.88 8.00
C THR A 400 33.77 22.06 8.16
N GLU A 401 32.99 21.11 7.66
CA GLU A 401 31.53 21.05 7.81
C GLU A 401 31.09 19.59 7.98
N PRO A 402 30.02 19.32 8.75
CA PRO A 402 29.44 17.98 8.84
C PRO A 402 28.91 17.49 7.49
N VAL A 403 29.14 16.20 7.21
CA VAL A 403 28.60 15.52 6.02
C VAL A 403 27.85 14.25 6.41
N TRP A 404 26.69 14.05 5.79
CA TRP A 404 25.81 12.91 6.00
C TRP A 404 25.84 11.99 4.77
N ARG A 405 25.82 10.68 5.02
CA ARG A 405 25.64 9.66 3.97
C ARG A 405 24.79 8.52 4.49
N ILE A 406 24.18 7.78 3.58
CA ILE A 406 23.54 6.50 3.91
C ILE A 406 24.59 5.56 4.49
N ALA A 407 24.27 4.93 5.63
CA ALA A 407 25.16 3.98 6.26
C ALA A 407 25.34 2.73 5.37
N PRO A 408 26.48 2.01 5.47
CA PRO A 408 26.68 0.75 4.78
C PRO A 408 25.48 -0.21 5.02
N ASP A 409 25.03 -0.89 3.96
CA ASP A 409 23.88 -1.81 3.96
C ASP A 409 22.51 -1.21 4.34
N GLN A 410 22.39 0.11 4.52
CA GLN A 410 21.13 0.77 4.84
C GLN A 410 20.39 1.35 3.62
N HIS A 411 20.89 1.14 2.40
CA HIS A 411 20.27 1.66 1.17
C HIS A 411 18.82 1.17 1.00
N LEU A 412 18.55 -0.12 1.24
CA LEU A 412 17.18 -0.64 1.18
C LEU A 412 16.28 -0.09 2.29
N VAL A 413 16.83 0.22 3.46
CA VAL A 413 16.10 0.82 4.58
C VAL A 413 15.74 2.28 4.23
N ALA A 414 16.70 3.05 3.71
CA ALA A 414 16.44 4.39 3.19
C ALA A 414 15.42 4.36 2.03
N ALA A 415 15.54 3.39 1.13
CA ALA A 415 14.61 3.19 0.02
C ALA A 415 13.20 2.87 0.51
N PHE A 416 13.05 2.06 1.57
CA PHE A 416 11.76 1.79 2.20
C PHE A 416 11.06 3.08 2.64
N TYR A 417 11.76 3.99 3.32
CA TYR A 417 11.19 5.27 3.74
C TYR A 417 10.89 6.18 2.57
N ARG A 418 11.84 6.31 1.63
CA ARG A 418 11.67 7.06 0.38
C ARG A 418 10.47 6.58 -0.42
N ASN A 419 10.18 5.29 -0.43
CA ASN A 419 9.09 4.71 -1.20
C ASN A 419 7.70 5.12 -0.71
N THR A 420 7.61 5.80 0.43
CA THR A 420 6.38 6.48 0.86
C THR A 420 6.07 7.74 0.05
N VAL A 421 7.05 8.37 -0.64
CA VAL A 421 6.83 9.56 -1.48
C VAL A 421 6.83 9.27 -2.98
N ILE A 422 7.43 8.18 -3.44
CA ILE A 422 7.61 7.97 -4.91
C ILE A 422 6.30 7.90 -5.70
N HIS A 423 5.21 7.50 -5.05
CA HIS A 423 3.91 7.35 -5.70
C HIS A 423 3.32 8.69 -6.17
N ILE A 424 3.80 9.82 -5.64
CA ILE A 424 3.42 11.17 -6.08
C ILE A 424 4.38 11.78 -7.10
N LEU A 425 5.50 11.08 -7.37
CA LEU A 425 6.57 11.53 -8.27
C LEU A 425 6.65 10.68 -9.54
N VAL A 426 5.94 9.55 -9.61
CA VAL A 426 6.02 8.60 -10.72
C VAL A 426 5.55 9.22 -12.04
N ASP A 427 4.47 10.00 -12.03
CA ASP A 427 3.97 10.65 -13.25
C ASP A 427 4.92 11.74 -13.72
N ARG A 428 5.43 12.56 -12.79
CA ARG A 428 6.49 13.55 -13.08
C ARG A 428 7.73 12.88 -13.66
N ALA A 429 8.16 11.76 -13.09
CA ALA A 429 9.30 10.98 -13.57
C ALA A 429 9.07 10.40 -14.98
N ILE A 430 7.88 9.88 -15.26
CA ILE A 430 7.49 9.42 -16.61
C ILE A 430 7.48 10.59 -17.59
N GLY A 431 6.97 11.75 -17.17
CA GLY A 431 6.95 12.98 -17.96
C GLY A 431 8.35 13.43 -18.37
N GLU A 432 9.32 13.42 -17.46
CA GLU A 432 10.72 13.76 -17.78
C GLU A 432 11.32 12.85 -18.86
N VAL A 433 11.05 11.54 -18.80
CA VAL A 433 11.51 10.58 -19.81
C VAL A 433 10.79 10.77 -21.14
N ALA A 434 9.48 10.99 -21.10
CA ALA A 434 8.67 11.26 -22.28
C ALA A 434 9.10 12.55 -23.00
N LEU A 435 9.49 13.60 -22.25
CA LEU A 435 10.03 14.83 -22.81
C LEU A 435 11.37 14.59 -23.52
N LEU A 436 12.25 13.75 -22.97
CA LEU A 436 13.51 13.40 -23.66
C LEU A 436 13.26 12.71 -25.00
N ASP A 437 12.31 11.79 -25.06
CA ASP A 437 11.97 11.11 -26.33
C ASP A 437 11.30 12.05 -27.33
N ALA A 438 10.45 12.97 -26.85
CA ALA A 438 9.93 14.05 -27.68
C ALA A 438 11.06 14.89 -28.29
N ILE A 439 12.13 15.18 -27.53
CA ILE A 439 13.29 15.93 -28.04
C ILE A 439 14.10 15.10 -29.04
N ALA A 440 14.26 13.80 -28.78
CA ALA A 440 15.02 12.89 -29.64
C ALA A 440 14.34 12.63 -31.00
N ALA A 441 13.00 12.74 -31.07
CA ALA A 441 12.23 12.53 -32.30
C ALA A 441 12.58 13.52 -33.44
N GLY A 442 13.14 14.69 -33.10
CA GLY A 442 13.65 15.67 -34.07
C GLY A 442 12.58 16.54 -34.75
N GLU A 443 13.04 17.45 -35.62
CA GLU A 443 12.17 18.38 -36.35
C GLU A 443 11.30 17.65 -37.40
N GLY A 444 10.00 17.96 -37.44
CA GLY A 444 9.05 17.37 -38.40
C GLY A 444 8.33 16.10 -37.94
N ALA A 445 8.70 15.52 -36.80
CA ALA A 445 7.96 14.44 -36.15
C ALA A 445 6.77 14.98 -35.34
N ASP A 446 5.78 14.12 -35.11
CA ASP A 446 4.69 14.39 -34.16
C ASP A 446 5.21 14.23 -32.72
N VAL A 447 5.82 15.29 -32.20
CA VAL A 447 6.47 15.36 -30.88
C VAL A 447 5.51 14.99 -29.76
N GLU A 448 4.29 15.49 -29.84
CA GLU A 448 3.26 15.23 -28.84
C GLU A 448 2.90 13.75 -28.81
N ARG A 449 2.66 13.14 -29.99
CA ARG A 449 2.40 11.71 -30.07
C ARG A 449 3.57 10.87 -29.57
N ALA A 450 4.82 11.22 -29.91
CA ALA A 450 6.00 10.49 -29.46
C ALA A 450 6.12 10.49 -27.93
N ALA A 451 5.92 11.64 -27.28
CA ALA A 451 5.90 11.73 -25.82
C ALA A 451 4.80 10.86 -25.19
N TRP A 452 3.59 10.90 -25.72
CA TRP A 452 2.47 10.14 -25.15
C TRP A 452 2.58 8.64 -25.35
N GLU A 453 3.07 8.18 -26.50
CA GLU A 453 3.36 6.76 -26.71
C GLU A 453 4.46 6.29 -25.75
N ARG A 454 5.51 7.10 -25.53
CA ARG A 454 6.53 6.77 -24.53
C ARG A 454 5.96 6.70 -23.12
N ALA A 455 5.16 7.68 -22.73
CA ALA A 455 4.54 7.69 -21.41
C ALA A 455 3.65 6.47 -21.17
N LYS A 456 2.85 6.07 -22.17
CA LYS A 456 2.02 4.86 -22.14
C LYS A 456 2.86 3.59 -22.06
N ALA A 457 3.97 3.51 -22.80
CA ALA A 457 4.90 2.39 -22.74
C ALA A 457 5.52 2.25 -21.33
N LEU A 458 5.98 3.34 -20.72
CA LEU A 458 6.52 3.35 -19.36
C LEU A 458 5.47 2.98 -18.31
N ARG A 459 4.24 3.49 -18.45
CA ARG A 459 3.10 3.08 -17.61
C ARG A 459 2.88 1.56 -17.69
N ASP A 460 2.86 1.00 -18.90
CA ASP A 460 2.61 -0.43 -19.11
C ASP A 460 3.80 -1.29 -18.64
N LEU A 461 5.04 -0.78 -18.70
CA LEU A 461 6.23 -1.38 -18.10
C LEU A 461 6.13 -1.41 -16.56
N LEU A 462 5.63 -0.34 -15.94
CA LEU A 462 5.61 -0.15 -14.50
C LEU A 462 4.29 -0.55 -13.82
N LYS A 463 3.32 -1.08 -14.56
CA LYS A 463 1.96 -1.40 -14.05
C LYS A 463 1.90 -2.41 -12.90
N PHE A 464 2.95 -3.22 -12.72
CA PHE A 464 3.06 -4.16 -11.61
C PHE A 464 3.79 -3.58 -10.39
N GLU A 465 4.29 -2.34 -10.51
CA GLU A 465 5.02 -1.61 -9.47
C GLU A 465 4.21 -0.47 -8.86
N PHE A 466 3.34 0.16 -9.64
CA PHE A 466 2.55 1.33 -9.27
C PHE A 466 1.10 1.17 -9.70
N PHE A 467 0.20 1.84 -8.97
CA PHE A 467 -1.21 1.93 -9.31
C PHE A 467 -1.44 3.15 -10.19
N PHE A 468 -1.59 2.93 -11.49
CA PHE A 468 -1.94 3.97 -12.44
C PHE A 468 -3.46 4.03 -12.62
N PRO A 469 -4.03 5.22 -12.88
CA PRO A 469 -5.44 5.33 -13.26
C PRO A 469 -5.67 4.74 -14.66
N GLY A 470 -6.91 4.82 -15.13
CA GLY A 470 -7.27 4.50 -16.51
C GLY A 470 -6.43 5.29 -17.53
N ARG A 471 -6.33 4.80 -18.77
CA ARG A 471 -5.45 5.41 -19.79
C ARG A 471 -5.75 6.89 -20.06
N ASP A 472 -7.03 7.24 -20.13
CA ASP A 472 -7.46 8.62 -20.39
C ASP A 472 -7.20 9.55 -19.19
N ASP A 473 -7.41 9.03 -17.98
CA ASP A 473 -7.13 9.75 -16.74
C ASP A 473 -5.62 9.96 -16.54
N PHE A 474 -4.81 8.96 -16.91
CA PHE A 474 -3.35 9.04 -16.84
C PHE A 474 -2.80 10.15 -17.74
N GLU A 475 -3.29 10.27 -18.98
CA GLU A 475 -2.84 11.35 -19.86
C GLU A 475 -3.18 12.73 -19.27
N ARG A 476 -4.39 12.88 -18.71
CA ARG A 476 -4.81 14.12 -18.04
C ARG A 476 -3.93 14.44 -16.83
N GLU A 477 -3.63 13.45 -15.99
CA GLU A 477 -2.75 13.62 -14.82
C GLU A 477 -1.33 14.02 -15.24
N LEU A 478 -0.80 13.39 -16.28
CA LEU A 478 0.53 13.67 -16.81
C LEU A 478 0.60 15.07 -17.45
N ARG A 479 -0.42 15.50 -18.19
CA ARG A 479 -0.53 16.90 -18.66
C ARG A 479 -0.53 17.88 -17.49
N GLY A 480 -1.18 17.54 -16.38
CA GLY A 480 -1.13 18.30 -15.14
C GLY A 480 0.29 18.39 -14.57
N GLU A 481 1.09 17.32 -14.65
CA GLU A 481 2.49 17.34 -14.23
C GLU A 481 3.37 18.23 -15.10
N LEU A 482 3.21 18.15 -16.43
CA LEU A 482 3.94 19.00 -17.36
C LEU A 482 3.56 20.47 -17.18
N ALA A 483 2.31 20.77 -16.84
CA ALA A 483 1.88 22.13 -16.53
C ALA A 483 2.55 22.68 -15.24
N LEU A 484 2.88 21.82 -14.27
CA LEU A 484 3.66 22.22 -13.09
C LEU A 484 5.14 22.50 -13.42
N MET A 485 5.65 22.01 -14.55
CA MET A 485 6.99 22.36 -15.07
C MET A 485 6.98 23.70 -15.80
N ALA A 486 5.83 24.12 -16.34
CA ALA A 486 5.70 25.30 -17.18
C ALA A 486 5.46 26.56 -16.34
N PRO A 487 6.27 27.62 -16.49
CA PRO A 487 5.97 28.91 -15.85
C PRO A 487 4.78 29.65 -16.49
N VAL A 488 4.39 29.34 -17.75
CA VAL A 488 3.31 30.03 -18.48
C VAL A 488 2.56 29.07 -19.41
N GLY A 489 1.40 28.55 -18.97
CA GLY A 489 0.33 27.99 -19.81
C GLY A 489 0.62 26.69 -20.60
N ALA A 490 -0.29 25.71 -20.54
CA ALA A 490 -0.22 24.48 -21.33
C ALA A 490 -0.64 24.72 -22.79
N GLY A 491 0.31 25.08 -23.65
CA GLY A 491 0.16 24.96 -25.11
C GLY A 491 0.36 23.51 -25.59
N PRO A 492 0.16 23.21 -26.89
CA PRO A 492 0.51 21.91 -27.46
C PRO A 492 2.00 21.61 -27.29
N LEU A 493 2.35 20.34 -27.11
CA LEU A 493 3.73 19.92 -26.88
C LEU A 493 4.53 19.96 -28.19
N THR A 494 5.29 21.04 -28.38
CA THR A 494 6.26 21.21 -29.48
C THR A 494 7.68 20.88 -29.02
N LEU A 495 8.60 20.68 -29.97
CA LEU A 495 10.02 20.45 -29.69
C LEU A 495 10.63 21.55 -28.79
N ASP A 496 10.37 22.82 -29.10
CA ASP A 496 10.89 23.96 -28.33
C ASP A 496 10.27 24.01 -26.93
N SER A 497 8.97 23.72 -26.82
CA SER A 497 8.31 23.66 -25.51
C SER A 497 8.86 22.51 -24.65
N ALA A 498 9.11 21.34 -25.25
CA ALA A 498 9.67 20.19 -24.53
C ALA A 498 11.08 20.48 -24.00
N ARG A 499 11.93 21.13 -24.81
CA ARG A 499 13.25 21.62 -24.37
C ARG A 499 13.12 22.65 -23.26
N ALA A 500 12.26 23.65 -23.42
CA ALA A 500 12.06 24.69 -22.42
C ALA A 500 11.57 24.13 -21.07
N LEU A 501 10.70 23.12 -21.09
CA LEU A 501 10.22 22.45 -19.87
C LEU A 501 11.36 21.70 -19.15
N LEU A 502 12.18 20.95 -19.89
CA LEU A 502 13.30 20.22 -19.29
C LEU A 502 14.41 21.17 -18.81
N ASP A 503 14.80 22.17 -19.59
CA ASP A 503 15.87 23.11 -19.25
C ASP A 503 15.45 24.07 -18.12
N GLY A 504 14.18 24.46 -18.10
CA GLY A 504 13.60 25.33 -17.06
C GLY A 504 13.32 24.62 -15.73
N SER A 505 13.31 23.30 -15.72
CA SER A 505 13.03 22.52 -14.51
C SER A 505 14.16 22.63 -13.49
N ASP A 506 13.80 22.74 -12.21
CA ASP A 506 14.72 22.63 -11.09
C ASP A 506 14.56 21.36 -10.26
N LEU A 507 13.61 20.51 -10.65
CA LEU A 507 13.35 19.21 -10.05
C LEU A 507 13.36 18.14 -11.14
N TYR A 508 14.33 17.25 -11.04
CA TYR A 508 14.43 16.04 -11.85
C TYR A 508 14.34 14.83 -10.92
N VAL A 509 13.34 13.98 -11.14
CA VAL A 509 13.06 12.83 -10.27
C VAL A 509 13.08 11.50 -11.00
N ALA A 510 13.17 11.46 -12.34
CA ALA A 510 13.11 10.22 -13.10
C ALA A 510 14.15 9.19 -12.67
N ASN A 511 15.42 9.59 -12.59
CA ASN A 511 16.47 8.68 -12.14
C ASN A 511 16.32 8.28 -10.66
N LEU A 512 15.73 9.12 -9.81
CA LEU A 512 15.50 8.78 -8.39
C LEU A 512 14.35 7.78 -8.24
N VAL A 513 13.30 7.95 -9.04
CA VAL A 513 12.04 7.21 -8.91
C VAL A 513 12.06 5.92 -9.71
N LEU A 514 12.49 5.95 -10.97
CA LEU A 514 12.33 4.84 -11.91
C LEU A 514 13.52 3.88 -11.94
N ARG A 515 14.74 4.39 -11.71
CA ARG A 515 15.99 3.61 -11.82
C ARG A 515 15.99 2.30 -11.02
N PRO A 516 15.52 2.25 -9.77
CA PRO A 516 15.47 0.99 -8.99
C PRO A 516 14.74 -0.14 -9.70
N PHE A 517 13.60 0.20 -10.31
CA PHE A 517 12.70 -0.74 -10.94
C PHE A 517 13.24 -1.17 -12.29
N VAL A 518 13.75 -0.20 -13.06
CA VAL A 518 14.36 -0.46 -14.38
C VAL A 518 15.60 -1.33 -14.24
N ASP A 519 16.50 -1.03 -13.30
CA ASP A 519 17.69 -1.84 -13.02
C ASP A 519 17.30 -3.25 -12.55
N ALA A 520 16.29 -3.37 -11.68
CA ALA A 520 15.83 -4.68 -11.23
C ALA A 520 15.27 -5.51 -12.39
N TYR A 521 14.49 -4.87 -13.28
CA TYR A 521 13.89 -5.51 -14.44
C TYR A 521 14.95 -5.86 -15.48
N LEU A 522 15.99 -5.05 -15.63
CA LEU A 522 17.14 -5.34 -16.49
C LEU A 522 17.82 -6.65 -16.12
N VAL A 523 18.04 -6.89 -14.82
CA VAL A 523 18.62 -8.16 -14.35
C VAL A 523 17.72 -9.34 -14.73
N VAL A 524 16.40 -9.22 -14.51
CA VAL A 524 15.45 -10.28 -14.89
C VAL A 524 15.42 -10.49 -16.41
N ALA A 525 15.36 -9.43 -17.20
CA ALA A 525 15.33 -9.51 -18.66
C ALA A 525 16.62 -10.11 -19.23
N ASP A 526 17.77 -9.79 -18.65
CA ASP A 526 19.06 -10.35 -19.01
C ASP A 526 19.11 -11.86 -18.73
N ARG A 527 18.62 -12.31 -17.56
CA ARG A 527 18.49 -13.75 -17.26
C ARG A 527 17.55 -14.48 -18.20
N LEU A 528 16.42 -13.86 -18.55
CA LEU A 528 15.49 -14.43 -19.53
C LEU A 528 16.12 -14.51 -20.92
N ALA A 529 16.79 -13.45 -21.38
CA ALA A 529 17.47 -13.42 -22.67
C ALA A 529 18.58 -14.49 -22.76
N ALA A 530 19.33 -14.71 -21.68
CA ALA A 530 20.33 -15.76 -21.60
C ALA A 530 19.75 -17.18 -21.74
N ALA A 531 18.48 -17.39 -21.37
CA ALA A 531 17.79 -18.67 -21.54
C ALA A 531 17.32 -18.94 -22.99
N GLY A 532 17.44 -17.96 -23.90
CA GLY A 532 17.09 -18.13 -25.32
C GLY A 532 15.63 -18.53 -25.52
N ASP A 533 15.38 -19.60 -26.28
CA ASP A 533 14.04 -20.15 -26.53
C ASP A 533 13.57 -21.16 -25.47
N SER A 534 14.37 -21.44 -24.44
CA SER A 534 14.03 -22.45 -23.44
C SER A 534 12.96 -21.96 -22.47
N ALA A 535 12.02 -22.83 -22.08
CA ALA A 535 11.12 -22.55 -20.98
C ALA A 535 11.91 -22.40 -19.67
N VAL A 536 11.49 -21.47 -18.81
CA VAL A 536 12.17 -21.18 -17.54
C VAL A 536 11.27 -21.42 -16.34
N ASN A 537 11.87 -21.90 -15.26
CA ASN A 537 11.23 -21.93 -13.96
C ASN A 537 11.45 -20.59 -13.24
N GLU A 538 10.38 -20.00 -12.70
CA GLU A 538 10.48 -18.70 -12.03
C GLU A 538 11.36 -18.70 -10.79
N ALA A 539 11.35 -19.77 -9.99
CA ALA A 539 12.17 -19.86 -8.79
C ALA A 539 13.66 -19.85 -9.14
N ASP A 540 14.03 -20.56 -10.20
CA ASP A 540 15.41 -20.62 -10.69
C ASP A 540 15.87 -19.26 -11.23
N VAL A 541 15.01 -18.57 -12.01
CA VAL A 541 15.31 -17.23 -12.52
C VAL A 541 15.47 -16.23 -11.37
N LEU A 542 14.65 -16.31 -10.32
CA LEU A 542 14.77 -15.43 -9.15
C LEU A 542 16.08 -15.66 -8.38
N ASP A 543 16.46 -16.93 -8.16
CA ASP A 543 17.72 -17.26 -7.48
C ASP A 543 18.93 -16.76 -8.28
N GLU A 544 18.93 -17.00 -9.59
CA GLU A 544 20.01 -16.55 -10.46
C GLU A 544 20.07 -15.02 -10.56
N ALA A 545 18.92 -14.36 -10.75
CA ALA A 545 18.82 -12.91 -10.77
C ALA A 545 19.34 -12.27 -9.48
N LEU A 546 19.12 -12.90 -8.31
CA LEU A 546 19.66 -12.39 -7.04
C LEU A 546 21.19 -12.46 -7.00
N ARG A 547 21.79 -13.56 -7.42
CA ARG A 547 23.26 -13.72 -7.49
C ARG A 547 23.87 -12.74 -8.50
N VAL A 548 23.24 -12.59 -9.66
CA VAL A 548 23.71 -11.70 -10.73
C VAL A 548 23.51 -10.24 -10.38
N GLY A 549 22.40 -9.89 -9.74
CA GLY A 549 22.14 -8.56 -9.22
C GLY A 549 23.21 -8.13 -8.21
N GLN A 550 23.58 -9.02 -7.28
CA GLN A 550 24.70 -8.77 -6.35
C GLN A 550 26.03 -8.58 -7.09
N GLN A 551 26.31 -9.37 -8.12
CA GLN A 551 27.49 -9.16 -8.96
C GLN A 551 27.45 -7.78 -9.65
N TRP A 552 26.33 -7.41 -10.26
CA TRP A 552 26.18 -6.13 -10.95
C TRP A 552 26.25 -4.94 -10.00
N GLU A 553 25.81 -5.09 -8.75
CA GLU A 553 26.01 -4.10 -7.68
C GLU A 553 27.49 -3.86 -7.41
N LEU A 554 28.25 -4.96 -7.19
CA LEU A 554 29.68 -4.90 -6.89
C LEU A 554 30.50 -4.34 -8.07
N GLU A 555 30.09 -4.65 -9.30
CA GLU A 555 30.66 -4.12 -10.54
C GLU A 555 30.20 -2.68 -10.85
N ARG A 556 29.25 -2.13 -10.10
CA ARG A 556 28.59 -0.83 -10.37
C ARG A 556 27.91 -0.74 -11.74
N ARG A 557 27.38 -1.87 -12.23
CA ARG A 557 26.56 -1.94 -13.45
C ARG A 557 25.11 -1.52 -13.21
N ILE A 558 24.64 -1.64 -11.97
CA ILE A 558 23.38 -1.04 -11.51
C ILE A 558 23.70 0.19 -10.67
N ALA A 559 22.82 1.19 -10.72
CA ALA A 559 23.07 2.46 -10.05
C ALA A 559 22.91 2.38 -8.54
N SER A 560 22.13 1.41 -8.05
CA SER A 560 21.77 1.35 -6.63
C SER A 560 21.64 -0.09 -6.15
N ALA A 561 22.16 -0.31 -4.94
CA ALA A 561 21.97 -1.52 -4.16
C ALA A 561 20.49 -1.88 -3.92
N GLU A 562 19.60 -0.90 -4.07
CA GLU A 562 18.17 -1.08 -3.87
C GLU A 562 17.49 -1.89 -4.99
N SER A 563 18.11 -1.94 -6.18
CA SER A 563 17.64 -2.72 -7.33
C SER A 563 17.86 -4.23 -7.12
N VAL A 564 18.72 -4.62 -6.17
CA VAL A 564 18.95 -6.01 -5.78
C VAL A 564 17.92 -6.43 -4.74
N SER A 565 16.72 -6.75 -5.23
CA SER A 565 15.57 -7.06 -4.39
C SER A 565 14.70 -8.14 -5.02
N LEU A 566 14.50 -9.22 -4.28
CA LEU A 566 13.62 -10.33 -4.67
C LEU A 566 12.18 -9.87 -4.93
N GLU A 567 11.71 -8.84 -4.22
CA GLU A 567 10.38 -8.27 -4.47
C GLU A 567 10.30 -7.56 -5.82
N LEU A 568 11.35 -6.83 -6.22
CA LEU A 568 11.43 -6.15 -7.52
C LEU A 568 11.68 -7.14 -8.67
N TYR A 569 12.38 -8.25 -8.41
CA TYR A 569 12.53 -9.30 -9.41
C TYR A 569 11.22 -10.07 -9.64
N ARG A 570 10.42 -10.29 -8.59
CA ARG A 570 9.09 -10.90 -8.72
C ARG A 570 8.15 -10.05 -9.55
N THR A 571 8.14 -8.73 -9.36
CA THR A 571 7.34 -7.81 -10.16
C THR A 571 7.81 -7.80 -11.62
N GLY A 572 9.12 -7.83 -11.87
CA GLY A 572 9.72 -8.00 -13.20
C GLY A 572 9.29 -9.30 -13.88
N LEU A 573 9.29 -10.42 -13.15
CA LEU A 573 8.79 -11.70 -13.64
C LEU A 573 7.27 -11.70 -13.88
N ARG A 574 6.49 -10.97 -13.09
CA ARG A 574 5.05 -10.77 -13.38
C ARG A 574 4.84 -10.05 -14.71
N LEU A 575 5.64 -9.01 -14.98
CA LEU A 575 5.62 -8.35 -16.29
C LEU A 575 6.01 -9.31 -17.41
N ALA A 576 7.11 -10.03 -17.24
CA ALA A 576 7.59 -11.01 -18.22
C ALA A 576 6.53 -12.09 -18.50
N ARG A 577 5.89 -12.64 -17.47
CA ARG A 577 4.79 -13.60 -17.60
C ARG A 577 3.61 -13.00 -18.35
N HIS A 578 3.19 -11.78 -17.99
CA HIS A 578 2.11 -11.07 -18.68
C HIS A 578 2.43 -10.90 -20.18
N ARG A 579 3.70 -10.71 -20.55
CA ARG A 579 4.16 -10.60 -21.93
C ARG A 579 4.48 -11.97 -22.58
N GLY A 580 4.21 -13.08 -21.90
CA GLY A 580 4.42 -14.44 -22.43
C GLY A 580 5.90 -14.86 -22.53
N LEU A 581 6.81 -14.26 -21.74
CA LEU A 581 8.25 -14.44 -21.87
C LEU A 581 8.84 -15.61 -21.06
N LEU A 582 8.04 -16.41 -20.34
CA LEU A 582 8.56 -17.54 -19.53
C LEU A 582 8.69 -18.85 -20.32
N GLY A 583 8.00 -18.98 -21.46
CA GLY A 583 7.87 -20.25 -22.19
C GLY A 583 6.91 -21.24 -21.50
N GLY A 584 6.34 -22.17 -22.26
CA GLY A 584 5.36 -23.16 -21.79
C GLY A 584 4.21 -23.39 -22.77
N GLU A 585 3.36 -24.40 -22.49
CA GLU A 585 2.22 -24.75 -23.34
C GLU A 585 1.24 -23.57 -23.47
N GLY A 586 1.05 -23.09 -24.71
CA GLY A 586 0.15 -21.98 -25.04
C GLY A 586 0.81 -20.59 -25.20
N ALA A 587 2.12 -20.46 -24.97
CA ALA A 587 2.84 -19.18 -25.16
C ALA A 587 3.17 -18.84 -26.63
N ASP A 588 3.27 -19.86 -27.49
CA ASP A 588 3.61 -19.72 -28.92
C ASP A 588 2.41 -19.38 -29.81
N THR A 589 1.17 -19.57 -29.34
CA THR A 589 -0.03 -19.29 -30.15
C THR A 589 -0.42 -17.81 -30.19
N ALA A 590 0.08 -16.99 -29.26
CA ALA A 590 -0.23 -15.57 -29.17
C ALA A 590 0.63 -14.67 -30.08
N TYR A 591 1.78 -15.15 -30.55
CA TYR A 591 2.77 -14.36 -31.32
C TYR A 591 3.33 -15.17 -32.50
N PRO A 592 2.55 -15.40 -33.56
CA PRO A 592 2.99 -16.19 -34.70
C PRO A 592 4.16 -15.52 -35.44
N GLY A 593 5.29 -16.22 -35.56
CA GLY A 593 6.43 -15.82 -36.39
C GLY A 593 7.66 -15.25 -35.66
N GLU A 594 7.59 -15.01 -34.35
CA GLU A 594 8.74 -14.53 -33.57
C GLU A 594 9.19 -15.57 -32.52
N SER A 595 10.48 -15.90 -32.50
CA SER A 595 11.02 -16.82 -31.48
C SER A 595 10.95 -16.21 -30.09
N LEU A 596 10.83 -17.05 -29.05
CA LEU A 596 10.79 -16.61 -27.66
C LEU A 596 12.08 -15.87 -27.27
N GLY A 597 13.23 -16.34 -27.75
CA GLY A 597 14.53 -15.71 -27.57
C GLY A 597 14.60 -14.31 -28.18
N ALA A 598 14.03 -14.10 -29.38
CA ALA A 598 13.96 -12.78 -30.00
C ALA A 598 13.11 -11.80 -29.17
N ARG A 599 11.95 -12.25 -28.67
CA ARG A 599 11.07 -11.45 -27.80
C ARG A 599 11.73 -11.10 -26.46
N ARG A 600 12.48 -12.03 -25.86
CA ARG A 600 13.27 -11.79 -24.65
C ARG A 600 14.41 -10.80 -24.88
N ALA A 601 15.10 -10.90 -26.02
CA ALA A 601 16.12 -9.94 -26.41
C ALA A 601 15.53 -8.53 -26.63
N ALA A 602 14.37 -8.43 -27.30
CA ALA A 602 13.66 -7.16 -27.47
C ALA A 602 13.26 -6.54 -26.14
N PHE A 603 12.78 -7.34 -25.18
CA PHE A 603 12.47 -6.87 -23.83
C PHE A 603 13.70 -6.35 -23.08
N LEU A 604 14.86 -7.02 -23.22
CA LEU A 604 16.12 -6.53 -22.67
C LEU A 604 16.53 -5.18 -23.29
N VAL A 605 16.42 -5.05 -24.62
CA VAL A 605 16.74 -3.80 -25.34
C VAL A 605 15.83 -2.65 -24.92
N GLU A 606 14.52 -2.87 -24.77
CA GLU A 606 13.56 -1.88 -24.28
C GLU A 606 13.99 -1.33 -22.90
N LEU A 607 14.40 -2.21 -21.98
CA LEU A 607 14.85 -1.80 -20.65
C LEU A 607 16.20 -1.07 -20.68
N GLN A 608 17.12 -1.47 -21.57
CA GLN A 608 18.41 -0.80 -21.76
C GLN A 608 18.23 0.62 -22.30
N ASP A 609 17.28 0.81 -23.21
CA ASP A 609 16.87 2.12 -23.73
C ASP A 609 16.35 3.02 -22.60
N VAL A 610 15.40 2.52 -21.79
CA VAL A 610 14.90 3.27 -20.62
C VAL A 610 16.05 3.64 -19.66
N ALA A 611 16.95 2.71 -19.34
CA ALA A 611 18.09 2.98 -18.47
C ALA A 611 19.03 4.06 -19.03
N THR A 612 19.27 4.06 -20.34
CA THR A 612 20.10 5.07 -21.02
C THR A 612 19.48 6.46 -20.94
N GLN A 613 18.15 6.56 -21.05
CA GLN A 613 17.45 7.83 -20.85
C GLN A 613 17.54 8.31 -19.40
N LEU A 614 17.40 7.40 -18.43
CA LEU A 614 17.56 7.75 -17.01
C LEU A 614 18.98 8.26 -16.71
N ASP A 615 20.02 7.66 -17.30
CA ASP A 615 21.40 8.16 -17.23
C ASP A 615 21.54 9.56 -17.84
N THR A 616 20.81 9.83 -18.93
CA THR A 616 20.79 11.16 -19.57
C THR A 616 20.15 12.20 -18.65
N ILE A 617 19.01 11.90 -18.02
CA ILE A 617 18.38 12.78 -17.03
C ILE A 617 19.29 13.00 -15.83
N ALA A 618 19.98 11.96 -15.35
CA ALA A 618 20.94 12.07 -14.25
C ALA A 618 22.09 13.03 -14.59
N ARG A 619 22.63 12.98 -15.82
CA ARG A 619 23.65 13.93 -16.30
C ARG A 619 23.11 15.36 -16.39
N ILE A 620 21.90 15.56 -16.92
CA ILE A 620 21.24 16.88 -16.95
C ILE A 620 21.10 17.44 -15.53
N THR A 621 20.68 16.60 -14.58
CA THR A 621 20.53 16.97 -13.17
C THR A 621 21.85 17.45 -12.57
N GLN A 622 22.95 16.71 -12.81
CA GLN A 622 24.28 17.08 -12.32
C GLN A 622 24.81 18.37 -12.96
N ALA A 623 24.57 18.56 -14.26
CA ALA A 623 24.94 19.77 -14.97
C ALA A 623 24.17 21.00 -14.47
N SER A 624 22.84 20.87 -14.31
CA SER A 624 21.96 21.94 -13.78
C SER A 624 22.35 22.34 -12.35
N ARG A 625 22.64 21.36 -11.47
CA ARG A 625 23.17 21.63 -10.13
C ARG A 625 24.52 22.34 -10.16
N SER A 626 25.43 21.89 -11.01
CA SER A 626 26.75 22.51 -11.16
C SER A 626 26.66 23.95 -11.65
N ALA A 627 25.77 24.25 -12.60
CA ALA A 627 25.54 25.60 -13.12
C ALA A 627 25.00 26.56 -12.05
N ARG A 628 24.24 26.05 -11.07
CA ARG A 628 23.73 26.80 -9.92
C ARG A 628 24.71 26.92 -8.75
N GLY A 629 25.94 26.41 -8.90
CA GLY A 629 26.96 26.42 -7.84
C GLY A 629 26.79 25.34 -6.77
N LEU A 630 25.92 24.34 -6.99
CA LEU A 630 25.54 23.30 -6.03
C LEU A 630 26.44 22.04 -6.09
N ARG A 631 27.76 22.21 -6.32
CA ARG A 631 28.70 21.09 -6.49
C ARG A 631 28.85 20.25 -5.25
#